data_AF-A0A7D5M507-F1
#
_entry.id   AF-A0A7D5M507-F1
#
_cell.length_a   1.000
_cell.length_b   1.000
_cell.length_c   1.000
_cell.angle_alpha   90.00
_cell.angle_beta   90.00
_cell.angle_gamma   90.00
#
_symmetry.space_group_name_H-M   'P 1'
#
loop_
_entity.id
_entity.type
_entity.pdbx_description
1 polymer ?
#
loop_
_entity_poly.entity_id
_entity_poly.type
_entity_poly.pdbx_seq_one_letter_code
_entity_poly.pdbx_strand_id
1 'polypeptide(L)'
;MNSQNQISLFDNESDTAMYKHKLTLEKIRDELINFGLTKSQAKVFIYLGKYGSKTASEIAKALQLPRTETYHLVNSLQSMGLVVAELAHPTKYTAMDMKEAVSTLVKQEQDRIDTLANKEESLSEMWKEIPFFAVETDESKSEKMQLLHGTGPIMNKIKEMVNSSNEDFRIYGSVSDLLRMYHADVFDWVEEAPTNLKMVVTPLNQTPEFLSEMNSAQIRAMPANSENKCFIVNDKKEVLIFMRNATHPTRQVFAWWSDSETLVDMMSSLFELSWEKGEALY
;
A
#
# COMPACT_ATOMS: atom_id res chain seq x y z
N MET A 1 37.75 -45.29 -13.79
CA MET A 1 37.20 -44.39 -14.82
C MET A 1 36.28 -43.41 -14.10
N ASN A 2 36.70 -42.15 -14.07
CA ASN A 2 36.19 -41.07 -13.21
C ASN A 2 35.01 -40.33 -13.87
N SER A 3 34.02 -40.00 -13.04
CA SER A 3 33.22 -38.74 -13.01
C SER A 3 32.31 -38.43 -14.22
N GLN A 4 31.04 -38.03 -14.08
CA GLN A 4 30.52 -36.99 -13.20
C GLN A 4 29.06 -37.29 -12.80
N ASN A 5 28.80 -37.36 -11.50
CA ASN A 5 27.45 -37.17 -10.94
C ASN A 5 27.10 -35.69 -11.07
N GLN A 6 26.03 -35.36 -11.81
CA GLN A 6 25.42 -34.03 -11.78
C GLN A 6 24.80 -33.81 -10.40
N ILE A 7 25.43 -32.95 -9.60
CA ILE A 7 24.94 -32.52 -8.30
C ILE A 7 23.75 -31.57 -8.52
N SER A 8 22.55 -31.99 -8.08
CA SER A 8 21.34 -31.17 -8.08
C SER A 8 21.46 -30.08 -7.01
N LEU A 9 21.30 -28.80 -7.38
CA LEU A 9 21.37 -27.66 -6.44
C LEU A 9 20.23 -27.63 -5.39
N PHE A 10 19.22 -28.48 -5.55
CA PHE A 10 17.97 -28.39 -4.79
C PHE A 10 17.84 -29.45 -3.69
N ASP A 11 18.69 -30.48 -3.70
CA ASP A 11 18.60 -31.61 -2.76
C ASP A 11 19.97 -31.89 -2.12
N ASN A 12 20.23 -31.30 -0.95
CA ASN A 12 20.87 -31.96 0.21
C ASN A 12 21.21 -30.98 1.35
N GLU A 13 21.21 -31.53 2.57
CA GLU A 13 21.43 -30.83 3.84
C GLU A 13 22.92 -30.75 4.22
N SER A 14 23.25 -29.60 4.83
CA SER A 14 24.39 -29.32 5.72
C SER A 14 25.82 -29.25 5.15
N ASP A 15 26.17 -28.06 4.63
CA ASP A 15 27.51 -27.46 4.75
C ASP A 15 27.37 -25.92 4.77
N THR A 16 28.08 -25.21 5.68
CA THR A 16 27.78 -23.80 6.05
C THR A 16 27.82 -22.83 4.86
N ALA A 17 28.71 -23.08 3.89
CA ALA A 17 28.79 -22.30 2.67
C ALA A 17 27.61 -22.59 1.72
N MET A 18 27.26 -23.85 1.47
CA MET A 18 26.15 -24.21 0.59
C MET A 18 24.79 -23.76 1.15
N TYR A 19 24.61 -23.82 2.47
CA TYR A 19 23.41 -23.30 3.14
C TYR A 19 23.24 -21.79 2.90
N LYS A 20 24.33 -21.01 2.99
CA LYS A 20 24.31 -19.57 2.68
C LYS A 20 23.93 -19.29 1.22
N HIS A 21 24.42 -20.10 0.27
CA HIS A 21 24.03 -19.99 -1.13
C HIS A 21 22.55 -20.33 -1.35
N LYS A 22 22.03 -21.38 -0.69
CA LYS A 22 20.61 -21.74 -0.74
C LYS A 22 19.72 -20.60 -0.25
N LEU A 23 20.02 -20.02 0.92
CA LEU A 23 19.28 -18.87 1.44
C LEU A 23 19.34 -17.66 0.50
N THR A 24 20.48 -17.43 -0.15
CA THR A 24 20.64 -16.33 -1.11
C THR A 24 19.79 -16.58 -2.35
N LEU A 25 19.72 -17.82 -2.85
CA LEU A 25 18.87 -18.18 -3.98
C LEU A 25 17.38 -18.09 -3.64
N GLU A 26 16.98 -18.43 -2.42
CA GLU A 26 15.60 -18.23 -1.95
C GLU A 26 15.25 -16.75 -1.92
N LYS A 27 16.14 -15.90 -1.40
CA LYS A 27 15.95 -14.44 -1.46
C LYS A 27 15.82 -13.93 -2.89
N ILE A 28 16.71 -14.33 -3.79
CA ILE A 28 16.65 -13.92 -5.21
C ILE A 28 15.32 -14.37 -5.84
N ARG A 29 14.88 -15.60 -5.56
CA ARG A 29 13.60 -16.10 -6.05
C ARG A 29 12.44 -15.24 -5.54
N ASP A 30 12.44 -14.90 -4.26
CA ASP A 30 11.37 -14.12 -3.65
C ASP A 30 11.36 -12.68 -4.20
N GLU A 31 12.52 -12.08 -4.45
CA GLU A 31 12.61 -10.79 -5.16
C GLU A 31 12.09 -10.88 -6.60
N LEU A 32 12.46 -11.92 -7.36
CA LEU A 32 11.92 -12.11 -8.72
C LEU A 32 10.39 -12.28 -8.73
N ILE A 33 9.82 -12.86 -7.67
CA ILE A 33 8.37 -12.93 -7.49
C ILE A 33 7.78 -11.53 -7.28
N ASN A 34 8.44 -10.68 -6.48
CA ASN A 34 8.03 -9.28 -6.31
C ASN A 34 8.10 -8.48 -7.62
N PHE A 35 9.04 -8.82 -8.52
CA PHE A 35 9.13 -8.27 -9.88
C PHE A 35 8.12 -8.87 -10.87
N GLY A 36 7.19 -9.73 -10.43
CA GLY A 36 6.08 -10.21 -11.23
C GLY A 36 6.22 -11.63 -11.80
N LEU A 37 7.28 -12.37 -11.46
CA LEU A 37 7.41 -13.77 -11.88
C LEU A 37 6.62 -14.71 -10.96
N THR A 38 6.10 -15.79 -11.51
CA THR A 38 5.61 -16.91 -10.70
C THR A 38 6.78 -17.69 -10.09
N LYS A 39 6.50 -18.43 -9.01
CA LYS A 39 7.49 -19.28 -8.33
C LYS A 39 8.17 -20.28 -9.28
N SER A 40 7.42 -20.86 -10.22
CA SER A 40 7.96 -21.81 -11.20
C SER A 40 8.82 -21.11 -12.26
N GLN A 41 8.40 -19.95 -12.74
CA GLN A 41 9.20 -19.13 -13.68
C GLN A 41 10.53 -18.69 -13.05
N ALA A 42 10.50 -18.18 -11.81
CA ALA A 42 11.71 -17.76 -11.11
C ALA A 42 12.70 -18.92 -10.94
N LYS A 43 12.22 -20.13 -10.61
CA LYS A 43 13.07 -21.33 -10.53
C LYS A 43 13.72 -21.68 -11.87
N VAL A 44 12.95 -21.67 -12.96
CA VAL A 44 13.46 -21.97 -14.32
C VAL A 44 14.49 -20.92 -14.74
N PHE A 45 14.21 -19.64 -14.52
CA PHE A 45 15.11 -18.54 -14.85
C PHE A 45 16.43 -18.63 -14.08
N ILE A 46 16.38 -18.83 -12.76
CA ILE A 46 17.58 -19.01 -11.91
C ILE A 46 18.41 -20.21 -12.39
N TYR A 47 17.74 -21.33 -12.71
CA TYR A 47 18.41 -22.52 -13.20
C TYR A 47 19.16 -22.23 -14.51
N LEU A 48 18.49 -21.63 -15.49
CA LEU A 48 19.13 -21.24 -16.75
C LEU A 48 20.27 -20.22 -16.56
N GLY A 49 20.11 -19.26 -15.65
CA GLY A 49 21.13 -18.23 -15.38
C GLY A 49 22.38 -18.77 -14.68
N LYS A 50 22.28 -19.87 -13.91
CA LYS A 50 23.43 -20.48 -13.21
C LYS A 50 24.02 -21.68 -13.93
N TYR A 51 23.21 -22.43 -14.66
CA TYR A 51 23.62 -23.66 -15.36
C TYR A 51 23.80 -23.48 -16.87
N GLY A 52 23.57 -22.26 -17.37
CA GLY A 52 23.72 -21.89 -18.76
C GLY A 52 22.62 -22.47 -19.66
N SER A 53 22.91 -22.48 -20.96
CA SER A 53 21.96 -22.90 -21.99
C SER A 53 21.53 -24.36 -21.85
N LYS A 54 20.21 -24.60 -21.79
CA LYS A 54 19.61 -25.95 -21.61
C LYS A 54 18.38 -26.16 -22.47
N THR A 55 18.12 -27.40 -22.82
CA THR A 55 16.88 -27.82 -23.48
C THR A 55 15.73 -27.94 -22.49
N ALA A 56 14.48 -27.80 -22.97
CA ALA A 56 13.30 -27.99 -22.12
C ALA A 56 13.29 -29.38 -21.42
N SER A 57 13.82 -30.42 -22.06
CA SER A 57 13.92 -31.75 -21.46
C SER A 57 14.93 -31.82 -20.32
N GLU A 58 16.06 -31.12 -20.42
CA GLU A 58 17.05 -31.02 -19.35
C GLU A 58 16.52 -30.21 -18.16
N ILE A 59 15.79 -29.12 -18.43
CA ILE A 59 15.15 -28.30 -17.39
C ILE A 59 14.09 -29.14 -16.65
N ALA A 60 13.22 -29.83 -17.38
CA ALA A 60 12.18 -30.68 -16.80
C ALA A 60 12.79 -31.75 -15.87
N LYS A 61 13.89 -32.38 -16.30
CA LYS A 61 14.58 -33.39 -15.51
C LYS A 61 15.26 -32.80 -14.26
N ALA A 62 15.94 -31.67 -14.40
CA ALA A 62 16.69 -31.05 -13.31
C ALA A 62 15.79 -30.44 -12.23
N LEU A 63 14.66 -29.84 -12.64
CA LEU A 63 13.71 -29.20 -11.73
C LEU A 63 12.53 -30.10 -11.34
N GLN A 64 12.53 -31.36 -11.78
CA GLN A 64 11.47 -32.34 -11.55
C GLN A 64 10.08 -31.80 -11.95
N LEU A 65 10.02 -31.08 -13.07
CA LEU A 65 8.79 -30.50 -13.60
C LEU A 65 8.20 -31.38 -14.71
N PRO A 66 6.86 -31.41 -14.87
CA PRO A 66 6.22 -32.02 -16.03
C PRO A 66 6.75 -31.42 -17.34
N ARG A 67 6.96 -32.26 -18.36
CA ARG A 67 7.48 -31.79 -19.67
C ARG A 67 6.61 -30.70 -20.28
N THR A 68 5.30 -30.89 -20.29
CA THR A 68 4.33 -29.92 -20.84
C THR A 68 4.41 -28.58 -20.12
N GLU A 69 4.43 -28.59 -18.79
CA GLU A 69 4.56 -27.38 -17.96
C GLU A 69 5.90 -26.67 -18.23
N THR A 70 6.98 -27.42 -18.38
CA THR A 70 8.31 -26.85 -18.66
C THR A 70 8.31 -26.05 -19.97
N TYR A 71 7.68 -26.58 -21.03
CA TYR A 71 7.53 -25.84 -22.29
C TYR A 71 6.71 -24.56 -22.12
N HIS A 72 5.62 -24.60 -21.35
CA HIS A 72 4.84 -23.39 -21.04
C HIS A 72 5.67 -22.35 -20.29
N LEU A 73 6.47 -22.77 -19.32
CA LEU A 73 7.30 -21.88 -18.51
C LEU A 73 8.40 -21.21 -19.34
N VAL A 74 9.14 -21.97 -20.17
CA VAL A 74 10.20 -21.38 -21.01
C VAL A 74 9.63 -20.49 -22.11
N ASN A 75 8.50 -20.85 -22.71
CA ASN A 75 7.84 -20.01 -23.71
C ASN A 75 7.28 -18.72 -23.09
N SER A 76 6.75 -18.80 -21.87
CA SER A 76 6.28 -17.63 -21.13
C SER A 76 7.44 -16.69 -20.79
N LEU A 77 8.55 -17.23 -20.28
CA LEU A 77 9.77 -16.47 -20.03
C LEU A 77 10.35 -15.87 -21.32
N GLN A 78 10.23 -16.57 -22.45
CA GLN A 78 10.62 -16.06 -23.76
C GLN A 78 9.72 -14.91 -24.22
N SER A 79 8.40 -15.01 -24.04
CA SER A 79 7.49 -13.90 -24.38
C SER A 79 7.71 -12.66 -23.52
N MET A 80 8.21 -12.84 -22.29
CA MET A 80 8.64 -11.75 -21.42
C MET A 80 10.03 -11.20 -21.80
N GLY A 81 10.72 -11.80 -22.77
CA GLY A 81 12.07 -11.39 -23.17
C GLY A 81 13.18 -11.81 -22.19
N LEU A 82 12.88 -12.63 -21.17
CA LEU A 82 13.85 -13.03 -20.15
C LEU A 82 14.71 -14.24 -20.58
N VAL A 83 14.22 -15.00 -21.55
CA VAL A 83 14.88 -16.19 -22.08
C VAL A 83 14.90 -16.14 -23.59
N VAL A 84 16.03 -16.50 -24.19
CA VAL A 84 16.20 -16.61 -25.64
C VAL A 84 16.21 -18.08 -26.04
N ALA A 85 15.42 -18.43 -27.05
CA ALA A 85 15.45 -19.73 -27.68
C ALA A 85 16.43 -19.72 -28.87
N GLU A 86 17.49 -20.52 -28.77
CA GLU A 86 18.44 -20.73 -29.86
C GLU A 86 17.88 -21.76 -30.84
N LEU A 87 18.04 -21.50 -32.14
CA LEU A 87 17.60 -22.37 -33.23
C LEU A 87 18.50 -23.61 -33.39
N ALA A 88 18.61 -24.39 -32.32
CA ALA A 88 19.31 -25.66 -32.25
C ALA A 88 18.31 -26.83 -32.28
N HIS A 89 18.78 -28.02 -32.65
CA HIS A 89 18.01 -29.25 -32.58
C HIS A 89 18.66 -30.22 -31.57
N PRO A 90 18.07 -30.45 -30.38
CA PRO A 90 16.86 -29.79 -29.82
C PRO A 90 17.07 -28.33 -29.40
N THR A 91 15.97 -27.55 -29.35
CA THR A 91 15.98 -26.11 -29.00
C THR A 91 16.58 -25.91 -27.61
N LYS A 92 17.51 -24.95 -27.51
CA LYS A 92 18.12 -24.56 -26.25
C LYS A 92 17.62 -23.21 -25.81
N TYR A 93 17.47 -23.05 -24.51
CA TYR A 93 17.00 -21.85 -23.86
C TYR A 93 18.14 -21.28 -23.03
N THR A 94 18.41 -20.00 -23.22
CA THR A 94 19.46 -19.26 -22.53
C THR A 94 18.81 -18.10 -21.78
N ALA A 95 19.05 -17.99 -20.47
CA ALA A 95 18.57 -16.86 -19.69
C ALA A 95 19.41 -15.62 -19.99
N MET A 96 18.74 -14.47 -20.03
CA MET A 96 19.37 -13.14 -20.03
C MET A 96 20.15 -12.90 -18.73
N ASP A 97 21.11 -11.97 -18.76
CA ASP A 97 21.78 -11.54 -17.54
C ASP A 97 20.78 -10.99 -16.50
N MET A 98 21.06 -11.24 -15.22
CA MET A 98 20.18 -10.84 -14.13
C MET A 98 19.88 -9.34 -14.12
N LYS A 99 20.87 -8.49 -14.42
CA LYS A 99 20.70 -7.03 -14.42
C LYS A 99 19.73 -6.60 -15.52
N GLU A 100 19.90 -7.15 -16.72
CA GLU A 100 19.05 -6.84 -17.88
C GLU A 100 17.63 -7.40 -17.68
N ALA A 101 17.51 -8.59 -17.09
CA ALA A 101 16.22 -9.20 -16.74
C ALA A 101 15.41 -8.32 -15.76
N VAL A 102 16.04 -7.84 -14.68
CA VAL A 102 15.40 -6.92 -13.74
C VAL A 102 15.00 -5.61 -14.42
N SER A 103 15.88 -5.04 -15.25
CA SER A 103 15.55 -3.82 -16.02
C SER A 103 14.37 -4.03 -16.98
N THR A 104 14.27 -5.21 -17.59
CA THR A 104 13.17 -5.56 -18.49
C THR A 104 11.85 -5.66 -17.74
N LEU A 105 11.86 -6.30 -16.57
CA LEU A 105 10.68 -6.44 -15.71
C LEU A 105 10.16 -5.09 -15.21
N VAL A 106 11.06 -4.22 -14.74
CA VAL A 106 10.69 -2.86 -14.30
C VAL A 106 10.06 -2.07 -15.45
N LYS A 107 10.64 -2.15 -16.66
CA LYS A 107 10.09 -1.47 -17.83
C LYS A 107 8.71 -2.00 -18.21
N GLN A 108 8.51 -3.32 -18.17
CA GLN A 108 7.22 -3.93 -18.47
C GLN A 108 6.13 -3.49 -17.49
N GLU A 109 6.47 -3.36 -16.20
CA GLU A 109 5.51 -2.88 -15.20
C GLU A 109 5.20 -1.39 -15.41
N GLN A 110 6.19 -0.57 -15.76
CA GLN A 110 5.95 0.84 -16.10
C GLN A 110 5.03 0.98 -17.33
N ASP A 111 5.31 0.25 -18.41
CA ASP A 111 4.49 0.24 -19.62
C ASP A 111 3.04 -0.20 -19.31
N ARG A 112 2.87 -1.15 -18.39
CA ARG A 112 1.56 -1.60 -17.89
C ARG A 112 0.84 -0.50 -17.11
N ILE A 113 1.53 0.20 -16.20
CA ILE A 113 0.99 1.34 -15.46
C ILE A 113 0.52 2.43 -16.44
N ASP A 114 1.37 2.80 -17.40
CA ASP A 114 1.05 3.82 -18.40
C ASP A 114 -0.17 3.43 -19.25
N THR A 115 -0.26 2.15 -19.63
CA THR A 115 -1.41 1.61 -20.36
C THR A 115 -2.70 1.65 -19.55
N LEU A 116 -2.63 1.40 -18.24
CA LEU A 116 -3.79 1.48 -17.34
C LEU A 116 -4.22 2.93 -17.11
N ALA A 117 -3.27 3.85 -16.90
CA ALA A 117 -3.54 5.28 -16.75
C ALA A 117 -4.26 5.84 -18.00
N ASN A 118 -3.80 5.48 -19.20
CA ASN A 118 -4.46 5.90 -20.45
C ASN A 118 -5.89 5.35 -20.62
N LYS A 119 -6.27 4.30 -19.89
CA LYS A 119 -7.63 3.72 -19.93
C LYS A 119 -8.55 4.29 -18.85
N GLU A 120 -8.03 5.00 -17.87
CA GLU A 120 -8.80 5.56 -16.76
C GLU A 120 -9.86 6.54 -17.24
N GLU A 121 -9.48 7.45 -18.15
CA GLU A 121 -10.39 8.44 -18.72
C GLU A 121 -11.48 7.77 -19.58
N SER A 122 -11.08 6.88 -20.50
CA SER A 122 -12.03 6.14 -21.34
C SER A 122 -13.03 5.30 -20.52
N LEU A 123 -12.58 4.68 -19.42
CA LEU A 123 -13.47 3.94 -18.53
C LEU A 123 -14.46 4.87 -17.82
N SER A 124 -14.00 6.04 -17.38
CA SER A 124 -14.84 7.05 -16.74
C SER A 124 -15.88 7.64 -17.69
N GLU A 125 -15.53 7.81 -18.97
CA GLU A 125 -16.48 8.22 -20.02
C GLU A 125 -17.54 7.14 -20.27
N MET A 126 -17.13 5.89 -20.49
CA MET A 126 -18.07 4.77 -20.65
C MET A 126 -19.00 4.61 -19.45
N TRP A 127 -18.51 4.86 -18.23
CA TRP A 127 -19.34 4.84 -17.02
C TRP A 127 -20.42 5.92 -17.02
N LYS A 128 -20.11 7.12 -17.52
CA LYS A 128 -21.07 8.24 -17.61
C LYS A 128 -22.18 8.00 -18.65
N GLU A 129 -21.94 7.19 -19.67
CA GLU A 129 -22.96 6.81 -20.66
C GLU A 129 -24.05 5.92 -20.08
N ILE A 130 -23.77 5.24 -18.96
CA ILE A 130 -24.73 4.38 -18.29
C ILE A 130 -25.67 5.27 -17.45
N PRO A 131 -26.98 5.30 -17.74
CA PRO A 131 -27.93 6.11 -16.98
C PRO A 131 -28.07 5.57 -15.55
N PHE A 132 -28.36 6.46 -14.60
CA PHE A 132 -28.73 6.04 -13.25
C PHE A 132 -30.07 5.30 -13.29
N PHE A 133 -30.07 4.03 -12.88
CA PHE A 133 -31.27 3.20 -12.79
C PHE A 133 -31.96 3.28 -11.43
N ALA A 134 -31.41 4.06 -10.49
CA ALA A 134 -32.06 4.31 -9.20
C ALA A 134 -33.20 5.30 -9.41
N VAL A 135 -34.41 4.86 -9.05
CA VAL A 135 -35.57 5.73 -8.88
C VAL A 135 -35.18 6.86 -7.94
N GLU A 136 -35.35 8.11 -8.36
CA GLU A 136 -35.41 9.26 -7.46
C GLU A 136 -36.60 9.06 -6.52
N THR A 137 -36.41 8.25 -5.48
CA THR A 137 -37.18 8.45 -4.26
C THR A 137 -36.72 9.78 -3.72
N ASP A 138 -37.70 10.66 -3.53
CA ASP A 138 -37.63 12.03 -3.02
C ASP A 138 -36.93 12.13 -1.64
N GLU A 139 -35.64 11.80 -1.57
CA GLU A 139 -34.83 11.90 -0.37
C GLU A 139 -34.04 13.21 -0.43
N SER A 140 -34.63 14.25 0.18
CA SER A 140 -33.87 15.31 0.85
C SER A 140 -32.55 14.74 1.37
N LYS A 141 -31.40 15.19 0.83
CA LYS A 141 -30.03 14.81 1.21
C LYS A 141 -29.98 13.63 2.18
N SER A 142 -29.98 12.39 1.69
CA SER A 142 -29.79 11.26 2.60
C SER A 142 -28.41 11.36 3.22
N GLU A 143 -28.39 11.62 4.53
CA GLU A 143 -27.17 11.62 5.34
C GLU A 143 -26.49 10.26 5.18
N LYS A 144 -25.20 10.28 4.89
CA LYS A 144 -24.37 9.11 4.64
C LYS A 144 -23.52 8.81 5.85
N MET A 145 -23.26 7.52 6.03
CA MET A 145 -22.36 7.02 7.05
C MET A 145 -21.57 5.85 6.47
N GLN A 146 -20.25 5.87 6.66
CA GLN A 146 -19.33 4.91 6.08
C GLN A 146 -18.38 4.37 7.15
N LEU A 147 -18.26 3.04 7.21
CA LEU A 147 -17.24 2.37 8.01
C LEU A 147 -15.98 2.15 7.17
N LEU A 148 -14.87 2.76 7.60
CA LEU A 148 -13.56 2.64 6.96
C LEU A 148 -12.69 1.67 7.76
N HIS A 149 -12.07 0.71 7.06
CA HIS A 149 -11.21 -0.31 7.64
C HIS A 149 -9.81 -0.24 7.07
N GLY A 150 -8.81 -0.15 7.95
CA GLY A 150 -7.40 -0.09 7.58
C GLY A 150 -6.90 1.32 7.28
N THR A 151 -5.58 1.48 7.22
CA THR A 151 -4.94 2.79 7.08
C THR A 151 -5.17 3.43 5.72
N GLY A 152 -5.13 2.65 4.62
CA GLY A 152 -5.30 3.16 3.26
C GLY A 152 -6.64 3.89 3.03
N PRO A 153 -7.79 3.23 3.24
CA PRO A 153 -9.10 3.87 3.06
C PRO A 153 -9.31 5.09 3.97
N ILE A 154 -8.83 5.02 5.22
CA ILE A 154 -8.89 6.14 6.16
C ILE A 154 -8.07 7.32 5.63
N MET A 155 -6.85 7.07 5.16
CA MET A 155 -5.96 8.12 4.66
C MET A 155 -6.49 8.76 3.38
N ASN A 156 -7.04 7.95 2.48
CA ASN A 156 -7.71 8.46 1.28
C ASN A 156 -8.90 9.36 1.64
N LYS A 157 -9.70 8.98 2.65
CA LYS A 157 -10.81 9.81 3.11
C LYS A 157 -10.31 11.11 3.75
N ILE A 158 -9.25 11.08 4.55
CA ILE A 158 -8.64 12.32 5.11
C ILE A 158 -8.22 13.24 3.97
N LYS A 159 -7.54 12.73 2.95
CA LYS A 159 -7.12 13.52 1.79
C LYS A 159 -8.31 14.10 1.02
N GLU A 160 -9.39 13.34 0.86
CA GLU A 160 -10.65 13.83 0.27
C GLU A 160 -11.26 14.97 1.09
N MET A 161 -11.31 14.84 2.42
CA MET A 161 -11.81 15.88 3.33
C MET A 161 -10.94 17.15 3.25
N VAL A 162 -9.62 17.00 3.21
CA VAL A 162 -8.71 18.16 3.09
C VAL A 162 -8.92 18.87 1.75
N ASN A 163 -9.04 18.13 0.65
CA ASN A 163 -9.27 18.69 -0.68
C ASN A 163 -10.63 19.42 -0.83
N SER A 164 -11.63 19.06 -0.02
CA SER A 164 -12.95 19.70 -0.01
C SER A 164 -13.07 20.84 1.02
N SER A 165 -12.05 21.06 1.85
CA SER A 165 -12.03 22.03 2.94
C SER A 165 -11.86 23.48 2.45
N ASN A 166 -12.63 24.41 3.00
CA ASN A 166 -12.56 25.84 2.64
C ASN A 166 -12.57 26.81 3.83
N GLU A 167 -12.88 26.33 5.04
CA GLU A 167 -13.00 27.19 6.22
C GLU A 167 -12.08 26.73 7.34
N ASP A 168 -12.34 25.54 7.87
CA ASP A 168 -11.60 25.03 9.01
C ASP A 168 -11.51 23.51 9.08
N PHE A 169 -10.30 23.06 9.40
CA PHE A 169 -9.96 21.66 9.58
C PHE A 169 -9.60 21.43 11.04
N ARG A 170 -10.46 20.71 11.76
CA ARG A 170 -10.37 20.55 13.22
C ARG A 170 -9.95 19.14 13.57
N ILE A 171 -8.87 18.99 14.32
CA ILE A 171 -8.38 17.68 14.76
C ILE A 171 -8.43 17.59 16.28
N TYR A 172 -9.12 16.58 16.80
CA TYR A 172 -9.08 16.21 18.21
C TYR A 172 -8.37 14.87 18.34
N GLY A 173 -7.32 14.77 19.15
CA GLY A 173 -6.61 13.50 19.29
C GLY A 173 -5.51 13.48 20.34
N SER A 174 -4.91 12.32 20.52
CA SER A 174 -3.72 12.14 21.36
C SER A 174 -2.44 12.50 20.59
N VAL A 175 -1.34 12.68 21.32
CA VAL A 175 0.00 12.83 20.71
C VAL A 175 0.29 11.68 19.73
N SER A 176 -0.10 10.46 20.10
CA SER A 176 0.04 9.27 19.27
C SER A 176 -0.79 9.33 17.97
N ASP A 177 -1.92 10.03 17.95
CA ASP A 177 -2.70 10.24 16.72
C ASP A 177 -2.00 11.21 15.79
N LEU A 178 -1.57 12.35 16.34
CA LEU A 178 -0.93 13.39 15.55
C LEU A 178 0.40 12.91 14.97
N LEU A 179 1.18 12.11 15.71
CA LEU A 179 2.40 11.48 15.16
C LEU A 179 2.10 10.57 13.96
N ARG A 180 0.99 9.82 13.99
CA ARG A 180 0.59 8.98 12.84
C ARG A 180 0.17 9.83 11.64
N MET A 181 -0.49 10.96 11.89
CA MET A 181 -0.87 11.92 10.85
C MET A 181 0.36 12.61 10.26
N TYR A 182 1.33 12.97 11.09
CA TYR A 182 2.61 13.55 10.67
C TYR A 182 3.39 12.60 9.77
N HIS A 183 3.55 11.33 10.16
CA HIS A 183 4.22 10.33 9.33
C HIS A 183 3.44 9.91 8.06
N ALA A 184 2.22 10.41 7.90
CA ALA A 184 1.40 10.18 6.72
C ALA A 184 1.16 11.45 5.90
N ASP A 185 1.94 12.51 6.17
CA ASP A 185 1.95 13.79 5.44
C ASP A 185 0.59 14.52 5.47
N VAL A 186 -0.25 14.24 6.47
CA VAL A 186 -1.58 14.87 6.59
C VAL A 186 -1.47 16.38 6.79
N PHE A 187 -0.46 16.84 7.54
CA PHE A 187 -0.27 18.26 7.80
C PHE A 187 0.20 19.02 6.57
N ASP A 188 1.02 18.40 5.72
CA ASP A 188 1.44 18.96 4.44
C ASP A 188 0.24 19.20 3.53
N TRP A 189 -0.70 18.24 3.46
CA TRP A 189 -1.94 18.41 2.68
C TRP A 189 -2.80 19.56 3.21
N VAL A 190 -2.89 19.70 4.53
CA VAL A 190 -3.68 20.76 5.17
C VAL A 190 -3.04 22.12 4.96
N GLU A 191 -1.72 22.22 4.96
CA GLU A 191 -0.98 23.47 4.70
C GLU A 191 -1.12 23.93 3.24
N GLU A 192 -1.24 23.00 2.29
CA GLU A 192 -1.51 23.29 0.88
C GLU A 192 -2.97 23.70 0.60
N ALA A 193 -3.91 23.36 1.50
CA ALA A 193 -5.33 23.65 1.34
C ALA A 193 -5.70 25.05 1.89
N PRO A 194 -6.74 25.71 1.34
CA PRO A 194 -7.20 27.02 1.81
C PRO A 194 -8.04 26.91 3.10
N THR A 195 -7.53 26.22 4.13
CA THR A 195 -8.25 25.91 5.37
C THR A 195 -7.46 26.31 6.62
N ASN A 196 -8.18 26.61 7.69
CA ASN A 196 -7.56 26.92 8.98
C ASN A 196 -7.48 25.68 9.87
N LEU A 197 -6.27 25.19 10.10
CA LEU A 197 -6.02 24.08 11.02
C LEU A 197 -6.24 24.52 12.49
N LYS A 198 -7.05 23.76 13.23
CA LYS A 198 -7.19 23.85 14.69
C LYS A 198 -7.06 22.47 15.32
N MET A 199 -6.26 22.35 16.37
CA MET A 199 -5.99 21.07 17.03
C MET A 199 -6.20 21.12 18.54
N VAL A 200 -6.91 20.13 19.07
CA VAL A 200 -6.99 19.86 20.51
C VAL A 200 -6.27 18.57 20.83
N VAL A 201 -5.23 18.65 21.66
CA VAL A 201 -4.37 17.51 22.02
C VAL A 201 -4.68 17.03 23.44
N THR A 202 -5.05 15.75 23.57
CA THR A 202 -5.40 15.15 24.86
C THR A 202 -4.96 13.68 25.00
N PRO A 203 -4.41 13.26 26.17
CA PRO A 203 -3.71 14.08 27.15
C PRO A 203 -2.36 14.54 26.59
N LEU A 204 -1.92 15.75 26.95
CA LEU A 204 -0.57 16.20 26.64
C LEU A 204 0.36 15.90 27.82
N ASN A 205 1.11 14.81 27.73
CA ASN A 205 2.13 14.47 28.75
C ASN A 205 3.50 15.07 28.39
N GLN A 206 3.81 15.14 27.10
CA GLN A 206 5.04 15.69 26.54
C GLN A 206 4.69 16.32 25.18
N THR A 207 5.36 17.41 24.83
CA THR A 207 5.22 18.05 23.52
C THR A 207 6.21 17.43 22.53
N PRO A 208 5.72 16.76 21.46
CA PRO A 208 6.56 16.37 20.34
C PRO A 208 7.25 17.58 19.70
N GLU A 209 8.44 17.34 19.14
CA GLU A 209 9.23 18.36 18.43
C GLU A 209 8.44 18.99 17.28
N PHE A 210 7.73 18.20 16.47
CA PHE A 210 6.93 18.75 15.36
C PHE A 210 5.81 19.70 15.83
N LEU A 211 5.19 19.48 17.00
CA LEU A 211 4.19 20.42 17.53
C LEU A 211 4.83 21.72 18.01
N SER A 212 6.12 21.72 18.35
CA SER A 212 6.84 22.93 18.75
C SER A 212 7.20 23.83 17.57
N GLU A 213 7.24 23.29 16.35
CA GLU A 213 7.46 24.05 15.12
C GLU A 213 6.17 24.67 14.57
N MET A 214 5.00 24.18 15.02
CA MET A 214 3.70 24.68 14.59
C MET A 214 3.28 25.95 15.36
N ASN A 215 2.41 26.75 14.76
CA ASN A 215 1.91 27.98 15.38
C ASN A 215 1.07 27.65 16.64
N SER A 216 1.47 28.16 17.80
CA SER A 216 0.75 27.97 19.08
C SER A 216 -0.71 28.42 19.03
N ALA A 217 -1.07 29.36 18.15
CA ALA A 217 -2.44 29.78 17.94
C ALA A 217 -3.36 28.65 17.43
N GLN A 218 -2.80 27.66 16.74
CA GLN A 218 -3.53 26.54 16.14
C GLN A 218 -3.70 25.34 17.08
N ILE A 219 -3.06 25.35 18.25
CA ILE A 219 -3.00 24.18 19.13
C ILE A 219 -3.46 24.52 20.54
N ARG A 220 -4.33 23.67 21.08
CA ARG A 220 -4.78 23.69 22.47
C ARG A 220 -4.51 22.35 23.13
N ALA A 221 -4.02 22.39 24.36
CA ALA A 221 -3.77 21.21 25.16
C ALA A 221 -4.79 21.11 26.30
N MET A 222 -5.28 19.90 26.57
CA MET A 222 -6.15 19.67 27.71
C MET A 222 -5.77 18.37 28.44
N PRO A 223 -5.76 18.37 29.79
CA PRO A 223 -5.63 17.14 30.54
C PRO A 223 -6.85 16.24 30.29
N ALA A 224 -6.62 14.95 30.07
CA ALA A 224 -7.69 13.97 29.90
C ALA A 224 -7.33 12.64 30.55
N ASN A 225 -8.36 11.94 31.03
CA ASN A 225 -8.21 10.63 31.67
C ASN A 225 -8.15 9.47 30.64
N SER A 226 -8.22 9.74 29.34
CA SER A 226 -8.26 8.72 28.29
C SER A 226 -7.71 9.23 26.97
N GLU A 227 -6.94 8.39 26.28
CA GLU A 227 -6.42 8.64 24.93
C GLU A 227 -7.34 8.09 23.83
N ASN A 228 -8.53 7.59 24.17
CA ASN A 228 -9.36 6.84 23.22
C ASN A 228 -10.19 7.71 22.27
N LYS A 229 -10.09 9.04 22.40
CA LYS A 229 -10.87 10.00 21.65
C LYS A 229 -10.01 10.58 20.54
N CYS A 230 -10.33 10.25 19.30
CA CYS A 230 -9.70 10.84 18.13
C CYS A 230 -10.76 11.05 17.05
N PHE A 231 -10.89 12.28 16.56
CA PHE A 231 -11.80 12.63 15.48
C PHE A 231 -11.34 13.87 14.72
N ILE A 232 -11.80 14.00 13.48
CA ILE A 232 -11.55 15.14 12.60
C ILE A 232 -12.90 15.70 12.17
N VAL A 233 -13.07 17.02 12.21
CA VAL A 233 -14.22 17.72 11.63
C VAL A 233 -13.73 18.65 10.54
N ASN A 234 -14.38 18.63 9.38
CA ASN A 234 -14.07 19.51 8.26
C ASN A 234 -15.27 20.43 7.98
N ASP A 235 -15.03 21.75 7.99
CA ASP A 235 -15.99 22.81 7.63
C ASP A 235 -17.38 22.72 8.32
N LYS A 236 -17.49 22.01 9.45
CA LYS A 236 -18.79 21.59 10.04
C LYS A 236 -19.75 20.94 9.03
N LYS A 237 -19.23 20.24 8.03
CA LYS A 237 -19.99 19.50 7.02
C LYS A 237 -19.86 17.99 7.17
N GLU A 238 -18.72 17.54 7.67
CA GLU A 238 -18.42 16.12 7.77
C GLU A 238 -17.47 15.85 8.94
N VAL A 239 -17.53 14.62 9.45
CA VAL A 239 -16.73 14.17 10.57
C VAL A 239 -16.17 12.77 10.33
N LEU A 240 -14.95 12.55 10.78
CA LEU A 240 -14.26 11.27 10.80
C LEU A 240 -13.91 10.90 12.25
N ILE A 241 -14.50 9.84 12.78
CA ILE A 241 -14.31 9.38 14.16
C ILE A 241 -13.50 8.09 14.18
N PHE A 242 -12.36 8.07 14.87
CA PHE A 242 -11.51 6.89 14.97
C PHE A 242 -11.99 5.98 16.10
N MET A 243 -12.30 4.74 15.75
CA MET A 243 -12.75 3.71 16.68
C MET A 243 -11.54 2.95 17.20
N ARG A 244 -11.15 3.22 18.45
CA ARG A 244 -10.08 2.50 19.15
C ARG A 244 -10.69 1.36 19.97
N ASN A 245 -10.35 0.12 19.63
CA ASN A 245 -10.79 -1.03 20.40
C ASN A 245 -9.97 -1.11 21.70
N ALA A 246 -10.62 -0.90 22.85
CA ALA A 246 -9.94 -0.84 24.16
C ALA A 246 -9.31 -2.17 24.60
N THR A 247 -9.55 -3.27 23.88
CA THR A 247 -9.22 -4.64 24.32
C THR A 247 -8.35 -5.45 23.36
N HIS A 248 -7.95 -4.91 22.20
CA HIS A 248 -7.13 -5.66 21.23
C HIS A 248 -5.90 -4.89 20.73
N PRO A 249 -4.69 -5.52 20.73
CA PRO A 249 -3.49 -4.93 20.17
C PRO A 249 -3.58 -4.81 18.64
N THR A 250 -3.93 -3.61 18.18
CA THR A 250 -3.32 -2.87 17.06
C THR A 250 -2.82 -3.66 15.83
N ARG A 251 -3.73 -3.94 14.89
CA ARG A 251 -3.42 -3.93 13.44
C ARG A 251 -4.56 -3.42 12.55
N GLN A 252 -5.78 -3.34 13.06
CA GLN A 252 -6.94 -2.92 12.28
C GLN A 252 -7.48 -1.61 12.86
N VAL A 253 -7.14 -0.50 12.20
CA VAL A 253 -7.72 0.82 12.49
C VAL A 253 -9.10 0.86 11.85
N PHE A 254 -10.09 1.30 12.60
CA PHE A 254 -11.43 1.56 12.09
C PHE A 254 -11.76 3.03 12.27
N ALA A 255 -12.42 3.63 11.29
CA ALA A 255 -12.97 4.97 11.42
C ALA A 255 -14.38 5.03 10.85
N TRP A 256 -15.22 5.88 11.42
CA TRP A 256 -16.55 6.19 10.91
C TRP A 256 -16.49 7.56 10.27
N TRP A 257 -16.84 7.65 8.99
CA TRP A 257 -17.08 8.92 8.32
C TRP A 257 -18.59 9.16 8.22
N SER A 258 -19.03 10.40 8.40
CA SER A 258 -20.42 10.80 8.15
C SER A 258 -20.54 12.29 7.85
N ASP A 259 -21.53 12.63 7.03
CA ASP A 259 -21.99 13.99 6.72
C ASP A 259 -23.35 14.31 7.37
N SER A 260 -23.76 13.52 8.38
CA SER A 260 -24.97 13.77 9.16
C SER A 260 -24.84 15.07 9.95
N GLU A 261 -25.78 16.00 9.76
CA GLU A 261 -25.75 17.32 10.41
C GLU A 261 -25.73 17.15 11.94
N THR A 262 -26.52 16.20 12.45
CA THR A 262 -26.59 15.91 13.90
C THR A 262 -25.24 15.45 14.46
N LEU A 263 -24.56 14.52 13.77
CA LEU A 263 -23.28 14.00 14.23
C LEU A 263 -22.19 15.07 14.15
N VAL A 264 -22.17 15.83 13.06
CA VAL A 264 -21.21 16.90 12.84
C VAL A 264 -21.39 18.02 13.86
N ASP A 265 -22.62 18.40 14.20
CA ASP A 265 -22.91 19.40 15.23
C ASP A 265 -22.47 18.94 16.63
N MET A 266 -22.73 17.67 16.99
CA MET A 266 -22.29 17.10 18.27
C MET A 266 -20.76 17.13 18.40
N MET A 267 -20.05 16.68 17.36
CA MET A 267 -18.59 16.59 17.39
C MET A 267 -17.94 17.99 17.29
N SER A 268 -18.53 18.90 16.52
CA SER A 268 -18.13 20.31 16.49
C SER A 268 -18.30 20.96 17.86
N SER A 269 -19.42 20.74 18.54
CA SER A 269 -19.68 21.27 19.88
C SER A 269 -18.68 20.72 20.90
N LEU A 270 -18.37 19.41 20.83
CA LEU A 270 -17.34 18.79 21.67
C LEU A 270 -15.95 19.42 21.42
N PHE A 271 -15.62 19.68 20.16
CA PHE A 271 -14.37 20.35 19.80
C PHE A 271 -14.29 21.75 20.39
N GLU A 272 -15.31 22.59 20.17
CA GLU A 272 -15.33 23.99 20.66
C GLU A 272 -15.24 24.04 22.19
N LEU A 273 -16.01 23.21 22.90
CA LEU A 273 -15.93 23.12 24.37
C LEU A 273 -14.55 22.70 24.87
N SER A 274 -13.86 21.84 24.12
CA SER A 274 -12.51 21.40 24.47
C SER A 274 -11.47 22.45 24.10
N TRP A 275 -11.70 23.20 23.03
CA TRP A 275 -10.85 24.29 22.57
C TRP A 275 -10.89 25.48 23.55
N GLU A 276 -12.07 25.86 24.03
CA GLU A 276 -12.25 26.92 25.03
C GLU A 276 -11.61 26.59 26.38
N LYS A 277 -11.65 25.32 26.78
CA LYS A 277 -11.04 24.83 28.03
C LYS A 277 -9.54 24.53 27.91
N GLY A 278 -9.05 24.37 26.69
CA GLY A 278 -7.66 24.01 26.44
C GLY A 278 -6.74 25.21 26.64
N GLU A 279 -5.55 24.95 27.16
CA GLU A 279 -4.50 25.95 27.29
C GLU A 279 -3.73 26.05 25.96
N ALA A 280 -3.28 27.26 25.61
CA ALA A 280 -2.39 27.44 24.47
C ALA A 280 -1.06 26.72 24.73
N LEU A 281 -0.53 26.08 23.70
CA LEU A 281 0.80 25.47 23.75
C LEU A 281 1.82 26.60 23.58
N TYR A 282 2.31 27.14 24.71
CA TYR A 282 3.25 28.28 24.82
C TYR A 282 2.64 29.68 24.59
#